data_AF-E8M1N7-F1
#
_entry.id   AF-E8M1N7-F1
#
_cell.length_a   1.000
_cell.length_b   1.000
_cell.length_c   1.000
_cell.angle_alpha   90.00
_cell.angle_beta   90.00
_cell.angle_gamma   90.00
#
_symmetry.space_group_name_H-M   'P 1'
#
loop_
_entity.id
_entity.type
_entity.pdbx_description
1 polymer ?
#
loop_
_entity_poly.entity_id
_entity_poly.type
_entity_poly.pdbx_seq_one_letter_code
_entity_poly.pdbx_strand_id
1 'polypeptide(L)'
;MQNNTARRAKGFTLIELMIVVAIIGVLSAIAIPAYKDYVKRTEAASGLATLKSLLTNYDLYEQESGSVSSLDQIGTHANVNPLGTLSTVSSGVKLTFNSTAALNTKFITYAKSSISGGSATVWGCTHDTGVTLKGC
;
A
#
# COMPACT_ATOMS: atom_id res chain seq x y z
N MET A 1 -6.94 -67.32 20.93
CA MET A 1 -5.85 -66.49 21.48
C MET A 1 -5.62 -65.34 20.51
N GLN A 2 -6.20 -64.16 20.78
CA GLN A 2 -6.07 -62.98 19.92
C GLN A 2 -4.84 -62.17 20.37
N ASN A 3 -3.78 -62.19 19.58
CA ASN A 3 -2.54 -61.44 19.85
C ASN A 3 -2.75 -59.96 19.49
N ASN A 4 -2.96 -59.13 20.50
CA ASN A 4 -3.01 -57.67 20.35
C ASN A 4 -1.58 -57.15 20.07
N THR A 5 -1.25 -56.93 18.80
CA THR A 5 0.02 -56.31 18.40
C THR A 5 -0.08 -54.80 18.60
N ALA A 6 0.37 -54.30 19.75
CA ALA A 6 0.50 -52.87 19.99
C ALA A 6 1.53 -52.29 19.00
N ARG A 7 1.06 -51.53 18.01
CA ARG A 7 1.94 -50.76 17.12
C ARG A 7 2.68 -49.73 17.97
N ARG A 8 4.01 -49.82 18.05
CA ARG A 8 4.83 -48.78 18.69
C ARG A 8 4.62 -47.48 17.92
N ALA A 9 4.07 -46.46 18.58
CA ALA A 9 4.05 -45.12 18.04
C ALA A 9 5.51 -44.65 17.87
N LYS A 10 5.95 -44.46 16.62
CA LYS A 10 7.20 -43.75 16.35
C LYS A 10 6.95 -42.28 16.71
N GLY A 11 7.48 -41.86 17.87
CA GLY A 11 7.49 -40.46 18.27
C GLY A 11 8.54 -39.68 17.48
N PHE A 12 8.29 -38.38 17.30
CA PHE A 12 9.25 -37.43 16.76
C PHE A 12 10.39 -37.23 17.75
N THR A 13 11.64 -37.21 17.28
CA THR A 13 12.80 -37.04 18.16
C THR A 13 13.01 -35.56 18.50
N LEU A 14 13.56 -35.28 19.69
CA LEU A 14 13.92 -33.90 20.08
C LEU A 14 14.97 -33.30 19.14
N ILE A 15 15.86 -34.13 18.59
CA ILE A 15 16.89 -33.68 17.65
C ILE A 15 16.28 -33.28 16.30
N GLU A 16 15.28 -34.02 15.80
CA GLU A 16 14.53 -33.62 14.59
C GLU A 16 13.85 -32.27 14.80
N LEU A 17 13.26 -32.05 15.98
CA LEU A 17 12.60 -30.78 16.30
C LEU A 17 13.59 -29.62 16.38
N MET A 18 14.73 -29.82 17.02
CA MET A 18 15.77 -28.79 17.12
C MET A 18 16.33 -28.38 15.76
N ILE A 19 16.56 -29.34 14.86
CA ILE A 19 17.07 -29.05 13.51
C ILE A 19 16.00 -28.27 12.70
N VAL A 20 14.73 -28.67 12.79
CA VAL A 20 13.64 -27.97 12.09
C VAL A 20 13.52 -26.52 12.57
N VAL A 21 13.58 -26.28 13.88
CA VAL A 21 13.53 -24.92 14.44
C VAL A 21 14.73 -24.09 13.98
N ALA A 22 15.93 -24.68 13.93
CA ALA A 22 17.13 -23.98 13.45
C ALA A 22 17.00 -23.55 11.98
N ILE A 23 16.51 -24.44 11.10
CA ILE A 23 16.31 -24.13 9.67
C ILE A 23 15.23 -23.07 9.48
N ILE A 24 14.08 -23.20 10.16
CA ILE A 24 12.99 -22.19 10.10
C ILE A 24 13.49 -20.85 10.62
N GLY A 25 14.31 -20.84 11.68
CA GLY A 25 14.93 -19.63 12.21
C GLY A 25 15.71 -18.85 11.15
N VAL A 26 16.62 -19.53 10.43
CA VAL A 26 17.42 -18.91 9.36
C VAL A 26 16.55 -18.40 8.21
N LEU A 27 15.59 -19.21 7.74
CA LEU A 27 14.70 -18.81 6.64
C LEU A 27 13.82 -17.61 7.02
N SER A 28 13.30 -17.59 8.24
CA SER A 28 12.40 -16.53 8.74
C SER A 28 13.08 -15.16 8.80
N ALA A 29 14.38 -15.13 9.14
CA ALA A 29 15.16 -13.90 9.23
C ALA A 29 15.23 -13.14 7.90
N ILE A 30 15.20 -13.84 6.77
CA ILE A 30 15.23 -13.25 5.43
C ILE A 30 13.81 -13.08 4.87
N ALA A 31 12.95 -14.09 5.08
CA ALA A 31 11.62 -14.11 4.48
C ALA A 31 10.69 -13.02 5.06
N ILE A 32 10.74 -12.78 6.37
CA ILE A 32 9.85 -11.80 7.02
C ILE A 32 10.10 -10.37 6.53
N PRO A 33 11.34 -9.82 6.51
CA PRO A 33 11.57 -8.47 6.00
C PRO A 33 11.22 -8.35 4.52
N ALA A 34 11.59 -9.35 3.70
CA ALA A 34 11.28 -9.35 2.27
C ALA A 34 9.76 -9.33 2.01
N TYR A 35 8.98 -10.13 2.75
CA TYR A 35 7.53 -10.12 2.65
C TYR A 35 6.92 -8.78 3.08
N LYS A 36 7.41 -8.18 4.18
CA LYS A 36 6.95 -6.86 4.62
C LYS A 36 7.19 -5.78 3.58
N ASP A 37 8.35 -5.79 2.92
CA ASP A 37 8.66 -4.84 1.86
C ASP A 37 7.81 -5.05 0.61
N TYR A 38 7.51 -6.30 0.27
CA TYR A 38 6.57 -6.63 -0.80
C TYR A 38 5.17 -6.05 -0.50
N VAL A 39 4.64 -6.27 0.71
CA VAL A 39 3.32 -5.76 1.10
C VAL A 39 3.28 -4.23 1.03
N LYS A 40 4.31 -3.53 1.53
CA LYS A 40 4.40 -2.05 1.41
C LYS A 40 4.35 -1.58 -0.05
N ARG A 41 5.05 -2.26 -0.96
CA ARG A 41 5.02 -1.93 -2.40
C ARG A 41 3.63 -2.15 -2.99
N THR A 42 2.95 -3.24 -2.64
CA THR A 42 1.61 -3.53 -3.14
C THR A 42 0.57 -2.54 -2.63
N GLU A 43 0.65 -2.15 -1.35
CA GLU A 43 -0.23 -1.12 -0.78
C GLU A 43 0.02 0.24 -1.42
N ALA A 44 1.29 0.61 -1.63
CA ALA A 44 1.65 1.87 -2.28
C ALA A 44 1.11 1.92 -3.72
N ALA A 45 1.22 0.81 -4.46
CA ALA A 45 0.69 0.69 -5.82
C ALA A 45 -0.85 0.78 -5.85
N SER A 46 -1.54 0.15 -4.90
CA SER A 46 -3.00 0.26 -4.75
C SER A 46 -3.42 1.72 -4.51
N GLY A 47 -2.76 2.39 -3.57
CA GLY A 47 -3.04 3.79 -3.26
C GLY A 47 -2.77 4.72 -4.44
N LEU A 48 -1.66 4.49 -5.15
CA LEU A 48 -1.30 5.20 -6.38
C LEU A 48 -2.38 5.03 -7.47
N ALA A 49 -2.88 3.80 -7.66
CA ALA A 49 -3.94 3.53 -8.63
C ALA A 49 -5.24 4.27 -8.29
N THR A 50 -5.63 4.31 -7.00
CA THR A 50 -6.80 5.07 -6.54
C THR A 50 -6.66 6.57 -6.84
N LEU A 51 -5.49 7.16 -6.64
CA LEU A 51 -5.29 8.58 -6.97
C LEU A 51 -5.32 8.82 -8.48
N LYS A 52 -4.69 7.94 -9.26
CA LYS A 52 -4.65 8.05 -10.73
C LYS A 52 -6.03 8.01 -11.38
N SER A 53 -6.97 7.22 -10.85
CA SER A 53 -8.34 7.18 -11.38
C SER A 53 -9.11 8.48 -11.20
N LEU A 54 -8.66 9.37 -10.29
CA LEU A 54 -9.34 10.63 -10.00
C LEU A 54 -8.80 11.82 -10.79
N LEU A 55 -7.61 11.71 -11.39
CA LEU A 55 -6.95 12.85 -12.03
C LEU A 55 -7.78 13.42 -13.19
N THR A 56 -8.39 12.56 -14.01
CA THR A 56 -9.25 13.00 -15.12
C THR A 56 -10.50 13.74 -14.63
N ASN A 57 -11.15 13.24 -13.57
CA ASN A 57 -12.33 13.89 -13.00
C ASN A 57 -11.97 15.23 -12.35
N TYR A 58 -10.80 15.28 -11.69
CA TYR A 58 -10.25 16.51 -11.14
C TYR A 58 -10.02 17.54 -12.24
N ASP A 59 -9.36 17.14 -13.34
CA ASP A 59 -9.08 18.01 -14.48
C ASP A 59 -10.35 18.54 -15.13
N LEU A 60 -11.37 17.69 -15.28
CA LEU A 60 -12.65 18.09 -15.85
C LEU A 60 -13.35 19.13 -14.95
N TYR A 61 -13.46 18.85 -13.65
CA TYR A 61 -14.14 19.75 -12.72
C TYR A 61 -13.41 21.09 -12.56
N GLU A 62 -12.08 21.07 -12.48
CA GLU A 62 -11.29 22.29 -12.37
C GLU A 62 -11.44 23.17 -13.62
N GLN A 63 -11.58 22.59 -14.82
CA GLN A 63 -11.85 23.35 -16.04
C GLN A 63 -13.26 23.96 -16.08
N GLU A 64 -14.25 23.29 -15.51
CA GLU A 64 -15.63 23.76 -15.49
C GLU A 64 -15.90 24.80 -14.39
N SER A 65 -15.37 24.56 -13.19
CA SER A 65 -15.71 25.31 -11.96
C SER A 65 -14.51 26.04 -11.33
N GLY A 66 -13.32 25.94 -11.91
CA GLY A 66 -12.11 26.67 -11.52
C GLY A 66 -11.30 26.01 -10.40
N SER A 67 -11.93 25.44 -9.37
CA SER A 67 -11.20 24.78 -8.27
C SER A 67 -11.99 23.65 -7.61
N VAL A 68 -11.29 22.58 -7.24
CA VAL A 68 -11.83 21.46 -6.46
C VAL A 68 -11.57 21.70 -4.98
N SER A 69 -12.63 21.75 -4.16
CA SER A 69 -12.56 21.90 -2.70
C SER A 69 -12.99 20.65 -1.94
N SER A 70 -13.83 19.79 -2.53
CA SER A 70 -14.32 18.54 -1.92
C SER A 70 -14.17 17.32 -2.81
N LEU A 71 -14.16 16.14 -2.20
CA LEU A 71 -14.08 14.87 -2.91
C LEU A 71 -15.36 14.55 -3.70
N ASP A 72 -16.52 15.02 -3.24
CA ASP A 72 -17.80 14.77 -3.92
C ASP A 72 -17.85 15.43 -5.31
N GLN A 73 -17.17 16.57 -5.48
CA GLN A 73 -17.06 17.28 -6.77
C GLN A 73 -16.35 16.46 -7.84
N ILE A 74 -15.45 15.56 -7.44
CA ILE A 74 -14.72 14.66 -8.34
C ILE A 74 -15.29 13.24 -8.32
N GLY A 75 -16.49 13.06 -7.75
CA GLY A 75 -17.23 11.80 -7.74
C GLY A 75 -16.64 10.75 -6.80
N THR A 76 -16.02 11.15 -5.69
CA THR A 76 -15.41 10.23 -4.73
C THR A 76 -15.68 10.62 -3.28
N HIS A 77 -15.28 9.76 -2.34
CA HIS A 77 -15.40 10.01 -0.91
C HIS A 77 -14.16 9.51 -0.16
N ALA A 78 -14.00 9.91 1.10
CA ALA A 78 -12.76 9.68 1.84
C ALA A 78 -12.36 8.20 1.96
N ASN A 79 -13.31 7.27 2.02
CA ASN A 79 -13.06 5.87 2.39
C ASN A 79 -13.17 4.89 1.20
N VAL A 80 -12.94 5.34 -0.04
CA VAL A 80 -12.99 4.45 -1.22
C VAL A 80 -11.88 3.38 -1.25
N ASN A 81 -10.80 3.58 -0.49
CA ASN A 81 -9.71 2.62 -0.39
C ASN A 81 -9.64 2.08 1.05
N PRO A 82 -9.73 0.76 1.29
CA PRO A 82 -9.69 0.21 2.65
C PRO A 82 -8.35 0.43 3.38
N LEU A 83 -7.28 0.74 2.64
CA LEU A 83 -5.93 0.96 3.18
C LEU A 83 -5.73 2.38 3.72
N GLY A 84 -6.64 3.31 3.49
CA GLY A 84 -6.42 4.71 3.84
C GLY A 84 -7.58 5.66 3.59
N THR A 85 -7.35 6.94 3.83
CA THR A 85 -8.34 8.01 3.64
C THR A 85 -7.89 8.96 2.54
N LEU A 86 -8.80 9.30 1.65
CA LEU A 86 -8.63 10.34 0.64
C LEU A 86 -8.98 11.71 1.23
N SER A 87 -8.29 12.73 0.72
CA SER A 87 -8.52 14.14 1.04
C SER A 87 -8.13 15.00 -0.14
N THR A 88 -8.76 16.17 -0.27
CA THR A 88 -8.33 17.22 -1.20
C THR A 88 -7.13 17.98 -0.60
N VAL A 89 -6.23 18.45 -1.46
CA VAL A 89 -5.14 19.37 -1.13
C VAL A 89 -5.17 20.53 -2.11
N SER A 90 -4.33 21.56 -1.90
CA SER A 90 -4.19 22.65 -2.86
C SER A 90 -3.86 22.09 -4.24
N SER A 91 -4.75 22.32 -5.22
CA SER A 91 -4.61 21.88 -6.61
C SER A 91 -4.37 20.37 -6.76
N GLY A 92 -4.94 19.53 -5.89
CA GLY A 92 -4.71 18.09 -5.96
C GLY A 92 -5.50 17.21 -4.99
N VAL A 93 -5.09 15.93 -4.94
CA VAL A 93 -5.66 14.87 -4.11
C VAL A 93 -4.56 14.09 -3.38
N LYS A 94 -4.85 13.70 -2.13
CA LYS A 94 -3.94 12.98 -1.24
C LYS A 94 -4.61 11.75 -0.65
N LEU A 95 -3.89 10.63 -0.65
CA LEU A 95 -4.23 9.43 0.10
C LEU A 95 -3.29 9.31 1.30
N THR A 96 -3.85 9.14 2.49
CA THR A 96 -3.10 8.84 3.73
C THR A 96 -3.42 7.41 4.16
N PHE A 97 -2.42 6.55 4.26
CA PHE A 97 -2.59 5.17 4.70
C PHE A 97 -3.01 5.13 6.18
N ASN A 98 -3.84 4.17 6.56
CA ASN A 98 -4.23 3.98 7.96
C ASN A 98 -3.07 3.38 8.78
N SER A 99 -3.22 3.30 10.11
CA SER A 99 -2.19 2.75 11.00
C SER A 99 -2.06 1.22 10.93
N THR A 100 -3.06 0.54 10.38
CA THR A 100 -3.08 -0.93 10.21
C THR A 100 -2.43 -1.40 8.91
N ALA A 101 -2.30 -0.51 7.92
CA ALA A 101 -1.59 -0.76 6.68
C ALA A 101 -0.08 -0.89 6.95
N ALA A 102 0.63 -1.65 6.13
CA ALA A 102 2.08 -1.79 6.22
C ALA A 102 2.81 -0.44 6.02
N LEU A 103 2.17 0.51 5.34
CA LEU A 103 2.62 1.88 5.17
C LEU A 103 2.27 2.83 6.34
N ASN A 104 1.53 2.40 7.36
CA ASN A 104 1.32 3.09 8.65
C ASN A 104 1.39 4.64 8.60
N THR A 105 0.29 5.32 8.27
CA THR A 105 0.16 6.81 8.23
C THR A 105 0.98 7.55 7.18
N LYS A 106 1.79 6.86 6.36
CA LYS A 106 2.45 7.47 5.20
C LYS A 106 1.43 7.91 4.15
N PHE A 107 1.87 8.69 3.16
CA PHE A 107 0.96 9.26 2.17
C PHE A 107 1.53 9.26 0.75
N ILE A 108 0.62 9.41 -0.20
CA ILE A 108 0.89 9.74 -1.62
C ILE A 108 -0.01 10.92 -1.96
N THR A 109 0.51 11.90 -2.69
CA THR A 109 -0.21 13.10 -3.12
C THR A 109 0.06 13.38 -4.58
N TYR A 110 -1.01 13.60 -5.34
CA TYR A 110 -0.94 14.21 -6.65
C TYR A 110 -1.39 15.65 -6.53
N ALA A 111 -0.56 16.58 -6.98
CA ALA A 111 -0.91 17.99 -7.06
C ALA A 111 -0.37 18.58 -8.35
N LYS A 112 -1.12 19.51 -8.92
CA LYS A 112 -0.67 20.29 -10.06
C LYS A 112 0.37 21.30 -9.61
N SER A 113 1.45 21.39 -10.39
CA SER A 113 2.46 22.44 -10.25
C SER A 113 2.59 23.21 -11.57
N SER A 114 2.74 24.51 -11.48
CA SER A 114 3.02 25.37 -12.63
C SER A 114 4.42 25.08 -13.17
N ILE A 115 4.53 24.91 -14.49
CA ILE A 115 5.83 24.78 -15.14
C ILE A 115 6.51 26.15 -15.19
N SER A 116 7.78 26.22 -14.79
CA SER A 116 8.54 27.47 -14.83
C SER A 116 8.59 28.03 -16.26
N GLY A 117 8.10 29.26 -16.44
CA GLY A 117 8.11 29.96 -17.73
C GLY A 117 6.86 29.76 -18.60
N GLY A 118 5.77 29.22 -18.06
CA GLY A 118 4.48 29.14 -18.76
C GLY A 118 3.27 29.06 -17.84
N SER A 119 2.06 29.09 -18.42
CA SER A 119 0.79 28.95 -17.70
C SER A 119 0.29 27.49 -17.62
N ALA A 120 1.06 26.55 -18.17
CA ALA A 120 0.71 25.13 -18.16
C ALA A 120 1.00 24.52 -16.78
N THR A 121 0.04 23.76 -16.25
CA THR A 121 0.19 22.97 -15.04
C THR A 121 0.46 21.51 -15.38
N VAL A 122 1.34 20.86 -14.65
CA VAL A 122 1.62 19.43 -14.76
C VAL A 122 1.30 18.71 -13.46
N TRP A 123 0.80 17.47 -13.57
CA TRP A 123 0.62 16.60 -12.42
C TRP A 123 1.98 16.17 -11.85
N GLY A 124 2.26 16.59 -10.62
CA GLY A 124 3.38 16.12 -9.82
C GLY A 124 2.93 15.13 -8.77
N CYS A 125 3.74 14.11 -8.52
CA CYS A 125 3.51 13.13 -7.47
C CYS A 125 4.54 13.29 -6.35
N THR A 126 4.08 13.33 -5.09
CA THR A 126 4.93 13.40 -3.89
C THR A 126 4.48 12.33 -2.89
N HIS A 127 5.41 11.66 -2.21
CA HIS A 127 5.10 10.55 -1.32
C HIS A 127 6.14 10.35 -0.21
N ASP A 128 5.74 9.66 0.87
CA ASP A 128 6.60 9.30 2.03
C ASP A 128 6.57 7.77 2.29
N THR A 129 6.29 6.99 1.27
CA THR A 129 6.09 5.53 1.41
C THR A 129 7.38 4.73 1.63
N GLY A 130 8.56 5.35 1.45
CA GLY A 130 9.86 4.67 1.55
C GLY A 130 10.10 3.58 0.49
N VAL A 131 9.21 3.46 -0.51
CA VAL A 131 9.31 2.55 -1.64
C VAL A 131 9.33 3.33 -2.94
N THR A 132 10.11 2.88 -3.92
CA THR A 132 10.09 3.47 -5.26
C THR A 132 8.77 3.14 -5.94
N LEU A 133 7.99 4.17 -6.25
CA LEU A 133 6.74 4.07 -7.00
C LEU A 133 7.01 4.45 -8.45
N LYS A 134 6.72 3.58 -9.42
CA LYS A 134 6.88 3.94 -10.84
C LYS A 134 5.69 4.77 -11.32
N GLY A 135 5.96 5.96 -11.84
CA GLY A 135 4.93 6.88 -12.33
C GLY A 135 4.29 7.73 -11.23
N CYS A 136 4.81 7.59 -10.01
CA CYS A 136 5.29 8.68 -9.19
C CYS A 136 6.82 8.78 -9.48
#